data_AF-A0A3M8CIQ4-F1
#
_entry.id   AF-A0A3M8CIQ4-F1
#
_cell.length_a   1.000
_cell.length_b   1.000
_cell.length_c   1.000
_cell.angle_alpha   90.00
_cell.angle_beta   90.00
_cell.angle_gamma   90.00
#
_symmetry.space_group_name_H-M   'P 1'
#
loop_
_entity.id
_entity.type
_entity.pdbx_description
1 polymer ?
#
loop_
_entity_poly.entity_id
_entity_poly.type
_entity_poly.pdbx_seq_one_letter_code
_entity_poly.pdbx_strand_id
1 'polypeptide(L)' 'MKFIFFDFLMLVFTFFIAWGFLRSVKAKNKFASAFGFVSLVVFLFCDGLILYYATQG' A
#
# COMPACT_ATOMS: atom_id res chain seq x y z
N MET A 1 11.88 16.53 4.88
CA MET A 1 12.07 15.71 3.65
C MET A 1 11.43 16.43 2.47
N LYS A 2 12.08 16.49 1.30
CA LYS A 2 11.43 16.97 0.08
C LYS A 2 10.60 15.82 -0.47
N PHE A 3 9.27 15.97 -0.57
CA PHE A 3 8.41 14.98 -1.22
C PHE A 3 8.91 14.73 -2.65
N ILE A 4 9.22 13.49 -2.95
CA ILE A 4 9.77 13.05 -4.24
C ILE A 4 8.64 12.33 -5.00
N PHE A 5 8.73 12.32 -6.33
CA PHE A 5 7.79 11.57 -7.19
C PHE A 5 7.54 10.13 -6.73
N PHE A 6 8.56 9.48 -6.15
CA PHE A 6 8.46 8.12 -5.64
C PHE A 6 7.47 7.96 -4.49
N ASP A 7 7.37 8.95 -3.59
CA ASP A 7 6.44 8.93 -2.46
C ASP A 7 4.98 8.96 -2.96
N PHE A 8 4.73 9.76 -4.00
CA PHE A 8 3.42 9.81 -4.65
C PHE A 8 3.08 8.50 -5.37
N LEU A 9 4.05 7.93 -6.08
CA LEU A 9 3.87 6.65 -6.78
C LEU A 9 3.57 5.50 -5.81
N MET A 10 4.20 5.51 -4.64
CA MET A 10 4.01 4.48 -3.62
C MET A 10 2.57 4.49 -3.09
N LEU A 11 2.01 5.67 -2.82
CA LEU A 11 0.62 5.85 -2.40
C LEU A 11 -0.38 5.36 -3.47
N VAL A 12 -0.06 5.61 -4.76
CA VAL A 12 -0.85 5.09 -5.89
C VAL A 12 -0.80 3.56 -5.94
N PHE A 13 0.36 2.94 -5.69
CA PHE A 13 0.48 1.49 -5.62
C PHE A 13 -0.30 0.89 -4.45
N THR A 14 -0.29 1.52 -3.28
CA THR A 14 -1.14 1.10 -2.15
C THR A 14 -2.61 1.05 -2.55
N PHE A 15 -3.09 2.01 -3.33
CA PHE A 15 -4.46 2.01 -3.86
C PHE A 15 -4.73 0.85 -4.82
N PHE A 16 -3.80 0.56 -5.74
CA PHE A 16 -3.93 -0.58 -6.66
C PHE A 16 -3.92 -1.93 -5.93
N ILE A 17 -3.07 -2.09 -4.90
CA ILE A 17 -3.03 -3.29 -4.08
C ILE A 17 -4.35 -3.46 -3.30
N ALA A 18 -4.89 -2.38 -2.74
CA ALA A 18 -6.19 -2.40 -2.08
C ALA A 18 -7.31 -2.83 -3.03
N TRP A 19 -7.33 -2.31 -4.25
CA TRP A 19 -8.28 -2.71 -5.28
C TRP A 19 -8.11 -4.19 -5.69
N GLY A 20 -6.86 -4.63 -5.90
CA GLY A 20 -6.53 -6.02 -6.24
C GLY A 20 -6.92 -7.01 -5.14
N PHE A 21 -6.74 -6.61 -3.88
CA PHE A 21 -7.18 -7.37 -2.70
C PHE A 21 -8.71 -7.50 -2.67
N LEU A 22 -9.46 -6.39 -2.79
CA LEU A 22 -10.93 -6.42 -2.81
C LEU A 22 -11.46 -7.30 -3.95
N ARG A 23 -10.86 -7.23 -5.14
CA ARG A 23 -11.22 -8.09 -6.28
C ARG A 23 -10.92 -9.56 -6.00
N SER A 24 -9.78 -9.86 -5.38
CA SER A 24 -9.38 -11.24 -5.02
C SER A 24 -10.29 -11.84 -3.95
N VAL A 25 -10.70 -11.05 -2.97
CA VAL A 25 -11.69 -11.45 -1.95
C VAL A 25 -13.03 -11.78 -2.62
N LYS A 26 -13.50 -10.94 -3.56
CA LYS A 26 -14.72 -11.19 -4.32
C LYS A 26 -14.62 -12.47 -5.18
N ALA A 27 -13.44 -12.77 -5.70
CA ALA A 27 -13.16 -13.99 -6.46
C ALA A 27 -12.98 -15.25 -5.59
N LYS A 28 -13.09 -15.14 -4.25
CA LYS A 28 -12.87 -16.22 -3.27
C LYS A 28 -11.50 -16.92 -3.41
N ASN A 29 -10.51 -16.24 -4.00
CA ASN A 29 -9.17 -16.77 -4.16
C ASN A 29 -8.35 -16.54 -2.88
N LYS A 30 -8.29 -17.57 -2.03
CA LYS A 30 -7.64 -17.51 -0.71
C LYS A 30 -6.16 -17.13 -0.79
N PHE A 31 -5.46 -17.59 -1.83
CA PHE A 31 -4.03 -17.31 -2.00
C PHE A 31 -3.80 -15.84 -2.39
N ALA A 32 -4.51 -15.37 -3.42
CA ALA A 32 -4.38 -14.00 -3.89
C ALA A 32 -4.87 -12.99 -2.85
N SER A 33 -5.92 -13.31 -2.09
CA SER A 33 -6.36 -12.45 -0.97
C SER A 33 -5.33 -12.42 0.15
N ALA A 34 -4.75 -13.56 0.56
CA ALA A 34 -3.75 -13.58 1.63
C ALA A 34 -2.50 -12.80 1.23
N PHE A 35 -2.00 -12.99 0.00
CA PHE A 35 -0.87 -12.23 -0.52
C PHE A 35 -1.20 -10.73 -0.66
N GLY A 36 -2.39 -10.40 -1.17
CA GLY A 36 -2.89 -9.04 -1.29
C GLY A 36 -3.01 -8.33 0.06
N PHE A 37 -3.41 -9.06 1.11
CA PHE A 37 -3.51 -8.53 2.46
C PHE A 37 -2.14 -8.21 3.06
N VAL A 38 -1.19 -9.15 2.99
CA VAL A 38 0.17 -8.95 3.51
C VAL A 38 0.88 -7.80 2.81
N SER A 39 0.77 -7.74 1.48
CA SER A 39 1.33 -6.62 0.70
C SER A 39 0.71 -5.28 1.07
N LEU A 40 -0.61 -5.21 1.27
CA LEU A 40 -1.31 -4.00 1.74
C LEU A 40 -0.75 -3.49 3.07
N VAL A 41 -0.54 -4.39 4.03
CA VAL A 41 -0.01 -4.04 5.36
C VAL A 41 1.40 -3.48 5.27
N VAL A 42 2.28 -4.10 4.47
CA VAL A 42 3.66 -3.62 4.29
C VAL A 42 3.68 -2.26 3.60
N PHE A 43 2.86 -2.06 2.57
CA PHE A 43 2.79 -0.79 1.84
C PHE A 43 2.22 0.34 2.70
N LEU A 44 1.16 0.08 3.47
CA LEU A 44 0.62 1.03 4.45
C LEU A 44 1.66 1.42 5.51
N PHE A 45 2.48 0.47 5.96
CA PHE A 45 3.57 0.76 6.89
C PHE A 45 4.64 1.66 6.26
N CYS A 46 5.04 1.40 5.02
CA CYS A 46 5.95 2.27 4.28
C CYS A 46 5.37 3.68 4.08
N ASP A 47 4.09 3.80 3.69
CA ASP A 47 3.41 5.10 3.55
C ASP A 47 3.41 5.85 4.90
N GLY A 48 3.15 5.14 6.01
CA GLY A 48 3.23 5.69 7.35
C GLY A 48 4.61 6.20 7.74
N LEU A 49 5.68 5.47 7.37
CA LEU A 49 7.06 5.93 7.58
C LEU A 49 7.38 7.18 6.76
N ILE A 50 6.98 7.23 5.48
CA ILE A 50 7.15 8.43 4.65
C ILE A 50 6.47 9.62 5.33
N LEU A 51 5.23 9.46 5.78
CA LEU A 51 4.45 10.52 6.39
C LEU A 51 5.02 10.95 7.75
N TYR A 52 5.52 10.00 8.55
CA TYR A 52 6.20 10.26 9.82
C TYR A 52 7.49 11.07 9.62
N TYR A 53 8.37 10.65 8.72
CA TYR A 53 9.60 11.40 8.42
C TYR A 53 9.35 12.70 7.65
N ALA A 54 8.21 12.84 6.98
CA ALA A 54 7.77 14.10 6.40
C ALA A 54 7.25 15.11 7.44
N THR A 55 6.64 14.62 8.53
CA THR A 55 6.06 15.46 9.61
C THR A 55 7.03 15.76 10.75
N GLN A 56 8.10 14.97 10.94
CA GLN A 56 9.22 15.27 11.85
C GLN A 56 10.19 16.34 11.31
N GLY A 57 9.70 17.26 10.48
CA GLY A 57 10.47 18.38 9.93
C GLY A 57 10.85 19.40 10.99
#